data_AF-A0A369UKK6-F1
#
_entry.id   AF-A0A369UKK6-F1
#
_cell.length_a   1.000
_cell.length_b   1.000
_cell.length_c   1.000
_cell.angle_alpha   90.00
_cell.angle_beta   90.00
_cell.angle_gamma   90.00
#
_symmetry.space_group_name_H-M   'P 1'
#
loop_
_entity.id
_entity.type
_entity.pdbx_description
1 polymer ?
#
loop_
_entity_poly.entity_id
_entity_poly.type
_entity_poly.pdbx_seq_one_letter_code
_entity_poly.pdbx_strand_id
1 'polypeptide(L)'
;MYYTTERPGSNGIDNRIGVAFSTDGIHWSKYGVPVIHDGDPGAYGTGQSVAWSADAGAGIRTVYTYTDQTGVPLYFYRESVDGVSFGPRRAISQAGLTLNGVPGISHAKPAVAFAPRSQDGHYYYYMASVCEAYTDSPYGPAYPEWGTAKGVCLYRAEGDDAFTGTWTRVLDSAHIKPVEVEPGFLTNIYGYLDQSKVRVYYGCSGSGDPNTWEICWSEGDYP
;
A
#
# COMPACT_ATOMS: atom_id res chain seq x y z
N MET A 1 -2.65 -5.52 -14.33
CA MET A 1 -3.09 -5.59 -12.93
C MET A 1 -2.12 -6.49 -12.17
N TYR A 2 -1.48 -5.97 -11.14
CA TYR A 2 -0.70 -6.75 -10.19
C TYR A 2 -1.60 -7.14 -9.02
N TYR A 3 -1.51 -8.39 -8.56
CA TYR A 3 -2.39 -8.91 -7.53
C TYR A 3 -1.66 -9.88 -6.60
N THR A 4 -2.03 -9.87 -5.32
CA THR A 4 -1.57 -10.87 -4.36
C THR A 4 -2.16 -12.24 -4.73
N THR A 5 -1.33 -13.26 -4.73
CA THR A 5 -1.70 -14.66 -4.92
C THR A 5 -0.89 -15.51 -3.96
N GLU A 6 -1.26 -16.77 -3.77
CA GLU A 6 -0.54 -17.69 -2.90
C GLU A 6 -0.02 -18.88 -3.69
N ARG A 7 0.95 -19.60 -3.13
CA ARG A 7 1.27 -20.94 -3.61
C ARG A 7 0.02 -21.83 -3.42
N PRO A 8 -0.47 -22.53 -4.45
CA PRO A 8 -1.63 -23.40 -4.29
C PRO A 8 -1.48 -24.37 -3.10
N GLY A 9 -2.49 -24.39 -2.22
CA GLY A 9 -2.52 -25.24 -1.03
C GLY A 9 -1.76 -24.70 0.18
N SER A 10 -1.29 -23.45 0.15
CA SER A 10 -0.64 -22.83 1.30
C SER A 10 -1.63 -22.28 2.33
N ASN A 11 -2.88 -21.95 1.97
CA ASN A 11 -3.90 -21.44 2.89
C ASN A 11 -3.52 -20.08 3.53
N GLY A 12 -3.16 -19.10 2.71
CA GLY A 12 -2.93 -17.71 3.12
C GLY A 12 -1.49 -17.38 3.52
N ILE A 13 -0.57 -18.34 3.44
CA ILE A 13 0.89 -18.15 3.59
C ILE A 13 1.59 -18.34 2.24
N ASP A 14 2.88 -18.05 2.12
CA ASP A 14 3.60 -18.09 0.84
C ASP A 14 2.90 -17.22 -0.23
N ASN A 15 2.50 -16.00 0.17
CA ASN A 15 1.94 -15.02 -0.76
C ASN A 15 3.03 -14.48 -1.70
N ARG A 16 2.59 -14.12 -2.90
CA ARG A 16 3.36 -13.76 -4.09
C ARG A 16 2.58 -12.69 -4.85
N ILE A 17 3.24 -12.04 -5.80
CA ILE A 17 2.56 -11.11 -6.72
C ILE A 17 2.45 -11.78 -8.09
N GLY A 18 1.23 -11.89 -8.59
CA GLY A 18 0.94 -12.25 -9.98
C GLY A 18 0.63 -11.01 -10.81
N VAL A 19 0.56 -11.20 -12.14
CA VAL A 19 0.12 -10.16 -13.06
C VAL A 19 -0.89 -10.71 -14.06
N ALA A 20 -1.87 -9.88 -14.40
CA ALA A 20 -2.83 -10.10 -15.47
C ALA A 20 -2.87 -8.90 -16.42
N PHE A 21 -3.09 -9.19 -17.70
CA PHE A 21 -3.11 -8.21 -18.79
C PHE A 21 -4.51 -8.08 -19.37
N SER A 22 -4.84 -6.87 -19.80
CA SER A 22 -6.11 -6.56 -20.46
C SER A 22 -5.91 -5.46 -21.49
N THR A 23 -6.66 -5.52 -22.58
CA THR A 23 -6.71 -4.48 -23.61
C THR A 23 -7.95 -3.58 -23.51
N ASP A 24 -8.91 -3.95 -22.66
CA ASP A 24 -10.20 -3.27 -22.51
C ASP A 24 -10.56 -2.93 -21.04
N GLY A 25 -9.72 -3.34 -20.09
CA GLY A 25 -9.95 -3.19 -18.65
C GLY A 25 -11.01 -4.13 -18.06
N ILE A 26 -11.66 -4.96 -18.89
CA ILE A 26 -12.78 -5.83 -18.50
C ILE A 26 -12.37 -7.29 -18.56
N HIS A 27 -11.75 -7.72 -19.66
CA HIS A 27 -11.28 -9.09 -19.87
C HIS A 27 -9.80 -9.18 -19.52
N TRP A 28 -9.45 -10.08 -18.60
CA TRP A 28 -8.11 -10.21 -18.06
C TRP A 28 -7.51 -11.59 -18.30
N SER A 29 -6.29 -11.62 -18.83
CA SER A 29 -5.49 -12.85 -19.03
C SER A 29 -4.35 -12.89 -18.02
N LYS A 30 -4.31 -13.93 -17.16
CA LYS A 30 -3.22 -14.12 -16.19
C LYS A 30 -1.93 -14.54 -16.90
N TYR A 31 -0.78 -14.06 -16.44
CA TYR A 31 0.54 -14.42 -17.00
C TYR A 31 0.94 -15.88 -16.77
N GLY A 32 0.42 -16.52 -15.72
CA GLY A 32 0.56 -17.96 -15.46
C GLY A 32 1.55 -18.31 -14.34
N VAL A 33 2.54 -17.47 -14.07
CA VAL A 33 3.48 -17.61 -12.93
C VAL A 33 3.56 -16.31 -12.13
N PRO A 34 3.88 -16.36 -10.82
CA PRO A 34 4.13 -15.16 -10.03
C PRO A 34 5.36 -14.41 -10.56
N VAL A 35 5.27 -13.08 -10.57
CA VAL A 35 6.32 -12.16 -11.03
C VAL A 35 7.20 -11.64 -9.89
N ILE A 36 6.71 -11.69 -8.64
CA ILE A 36 7.51 -11.46 -7.44
C ILE A 36 7.17 -12.54 -6.41
N HIS A 37 8.21 -13.21 -5.89
CA HIS A 37 8.12 -14.19 -4.82
C HIS A 37 9.43 -14.18 -4.04
N ASP A 38 9.42 -13.57 -2.85
CA ASP A 38 10.62 -13.41 -2.03
C ASP A 38 10.97 -14.65 -1.17
N GLY A 39 10.23 -15.76 -1.32
CA GLY A 39 10.59 -17.05 -0.75
C GLY A 39 10.44 -17.16 0.77
N ASP A 40 9.21 -17.26 1.27
CA ASP A 40 8.94 -17.59 2.67
C ASP A 40 7.71 -18.50 2.84
N PRO A 41 7.87 -19.82 2.68
CA PRO A 41 6.76 -20.76 2.71
C PRO A 41 6.04 -20.87 4.07
N GLY A 42 6.62 -20.33 5.14
CA GLY A 42 6.09 -20.41 6.51
C GLY A 42 5.47 -19.10 7.01
N ALA A 43 5.48 -18.05 6.20
CA ALA A 43 4.98 -16.73 6.56
C ALA A 43 3.96 -16.22 5.56
N TYR A 44 3.36 -15.05 5.86
CA TYR A 44 2.52 -14.37 4.88
C TYR A 44 3.26 -14.16 3.55
N GLY A 45 4.54 -13.78 3.55
CA GLY A 45 5.31 -13.59 2.32
C GLY A 45 5.01 -12.24 1.67
N THR A 46 4.89 -12.19 0.33
CA THR A 46 4.81 -10.96 -0.48
C THR A 46 3.36 -10.64 -0.85
N GLY A 47 2.91 -9.38 -0.68
CA GLY A 47 1.57 -8.97 -1.10
C GLY A 47 1.38 -7.45 -1.14
N GLN A 48 0.13 -7.02 -1.32
CA GLN A 48 -0.29 -5.61 -1.25
C GLN A 48 0.55 -4.69 -2.15
N SER A 49 0.70 -5.08 -3.42
CA SER A 49 1.52 -4.34 -4.38
C SER A 49 0.82 -3.07 -4.87
N VAL A 50 1.55 -1.96 -4.87
CA VAL A 50 1.17 -0.73 -5.57
C VAL A 50 2.16 -0.53 -6.72
N ALA A 51 1.65 -0.53 -7.96
CA ALA A 51 2.45 -0.41 -9.17
C ALA A 51 2.08 0.86 -9.94
N TRP A 52 3.08 1.51 -10.53
CA TRP A 52 2.90 2.69 -11.39
C TRP A 52 3.85 2.65 -12.58
N SER A 53 3.54 3.45 -13.60
CA SER A 53 4.29 3.46 -14.84
C SER A 53 5.65 4.14 -14.66
N ALA A 54 6.70 3.52 -15.21
CA ALA A 54 8.03 4.11 -15.25
C ALA A 54 8.26 4.95 -16.51
N ASP A 55 7.66 4.55 -17.64
CA ASP A 55 7.99 5.02 -18.98
C ASP A 55 6.79 5.15 -19.93
N ALA A 56 5.55 5.08 -19.44
CA ALA A 56 4.32 5.00 -20.24
C ALA A 56 4.19 3.76 -21.14
N GLY A 57 5.12 2.81 -21.04
CA GLY A 57 5.15 1.55 -21.77
C GLY A 57 5.04 0.35 -20.81
N ALA A 58 5.91 -0.63 -21.02
CA ALA A 58 5.97 -1.84 -20.19
C ALA A 58 6.78 -1.62 -18.89
N GLY A 59 7.52 -0.52 -18.79
CA GLY A 59 8.31 -0.19 -17.61
C GLY A 59 7.40 0.11 -16.41
N ILE A 60 7.63 -0.59 -15.30
CA ILE A 60 6.85 -0.49 -14.08
C ILE A 60 7.77 -0.36 -12.87
N ARG A 61 7.35 0.47 -11.93
CA ARG A 61 7.87 0.52 -10.57
C ARG A 61 6.80 0.00 -9.63
N THR A 62 7.19 -0.74 -8.60
CA THR A 62 6.25 -1.26 -7.61
C THR A 62 6.81 -1.13 -6.21
N VAL A 63 5.93 -0.77 -5.29
CA VAL A 63 6.10 -1.01 -3.85
C VAL A 63 5.25 -2.22 -3.47
N TYR A 64 5.70 -3.01 -2.51
CA TYR A 64 4.94 -4.13 -1.97
C TYR A 64 5.29 -4.41 -0.51
N THR A 65 4.39 -5.05 0.20
CA THR A 65 4.61 -5.54 1.57
C THR A 65 5.23 -6.93 1.54
N TYR A 66 6.15 -7.17 2.46
CA TYR A 66 6.66 -8.49 2.80
C TYR A 66 6.56 -8.70 4.31
N THR A 67 5.99 -9.82 4.73
CA THR A 67 5.86 -10.18 6.13
C THR A 67 6.40 -11.59 6.33
N ASP A 68 7.45 -11.71 7.14
CA ASP A 68 8.07 -12.99 7.51
C ASP A 68 7.36 -13.61 8.73
N GLN A 69 7.96 -14.67 9.29
CA GLN A 69 7.40 -15.40 10.44
C GLN A 69 7.33 -14.56 11.73
N THR A 70 8.03 -13.42 11.80
CA THR A 70 7.90 -12.48 12.92
C THR A 70 6.56 -11.75 12.90
N GLY A 71 5.88 -11.71 11.74
CA GLY A 71 4.62 -11.01 11.56
C GLY A 71 4.76 -9.50 11.39
N VAL A 72 5.98 -8.95 11.38
CA VAL A 72 6.21 -7.52 11.19
C VAL A 72 6.28 -7.21 9.68
N PRO A 73 5.42 -6.31 9.16
CA PRO A 73 5.45 -5.93 7.75
C PRO A 73 6.67 -5.04 7.44
N LEU A 74 7.35 -5.38 6.34
CA LEU A 74 8.40 -4.60 5.69
C LEU A 74 7.91 -4.15 4.32
N TYR A 75 8.44 -3.03 3.83
CA TYR A 75 8.11 -2.51 2.51
C TYR A 75 9.31 -2.56 1.57
N PHE A 76 9.06 -3.02 0.34
CA PHE A 76 10.10 -3.15 -0.67
C PHE A 76 9.68 -2.46 -1.96
N TYR A 77 10.68 -1.94 -2.66
CA TYR A 77 10.59 -1.35 -3.98
C TYR A 77 11.31 -2.23 -5.00
N ARG A 78 10.73 -2.38 -6.19
CA ARG A 78 11.36 -3.03 -7.35
C ARG A 78 10.97 -2.32 -8.64
N GLU A 79 11.81 -2.47 -9.65
CA GLU A 79 11.56 -2.02 -11.01
C GLU A 79 11.54 -3.21 -11.97
N SER A 80 10.79 -3.04 -13.05
CA SER A 80 10.74 -3.95 -14.19
C SER A 80 10.71 -3.12 -15.47
N VAL A 81 11.44 -3.56 -16.50
CA VAL A 81 11.45 -2.92 -17.83
C VAL A 81 10.43 -3.52 -18.78
N ASP A 82 9.90 -4.69 -18.47
CA ASP A 82 8.99 -5.49 -19.30
C ASP A 82 7.66 -5.82 -18.59
N GLY A 83 7.48 -5.33 -17.37
CA GLY A 83 6.30 -5.52 -16.53
C GLY A 83 6.20 -6.90 -15.88
N VAL A 84 7.13 -7.84 -16.13
CA VAL A 84 7.06 -9.22 -15.64
C VAL A 84 8.35 -9.69 -14.96
N SER A 85 9.48 -9.16 -15.37
CA SER A 85 10.81 -9.47 -14.84
C SER A 85 11.24 -8.34 -13.92
N PHE A 86 11.24 -8.59 -12.61
CA PHE A 86 11.60 -7.59 -11.62
C PHE A 86 13.06 -7.71 -11.19
N GLY A 87 13.73 -6.57 -11.11
CA GLY A 87 15.08 -6.43 -10.58
C GLY A 87 15.17 -6.70 -9.07
N PRO A 88 16.35 -6.46 -8.46
CA PRO A 88 16.57 -6.66 -7.04
C PRO A 88 15.63 -5.80 -6.19
N ARG A 89 15.21 -6.30 -5.02
CA ARG A 89 14.44 -5.52 -4.05
C ARG A 89 15.30 -4.47 -3.37
N ARG A 90 14.73 -3.29 -3.15
CA ARG A 90 15.27 -2.21 -2.33
C ARG A 90 14.34 -1.99 -1.14
N ALA A 91 14.87 -2.00 0.07
CA ALA A 91 14.06 -1.72 1.26
C ALA A 91 13.61 -0.25 1.26
N ILE A 92 12.36 -0.02 1.66
CA ILE A 92 11.83 1.32 1.94
C ILE A 92 12.04 1.59 3.43
N SER A 93 12.51 2.79 3.75
CA SER A 93 12.69 3.20 5.14
C SER A 93 11.34 3.23 5.84
N GLN A 94 11.28 2.76 7.08
CA GLN A 94 10.12 2.92 7.96
C GLN A 94 10.37 4.00 9.02
N ALA A 95 11.51 4.68 8.97
CA ALA A 95 11.83 5.78 9.88
C ALA A 95 10.84 6.93 9.66
N GLY A 96 10.30 7.47 10.76
CA GLY A 96 9.32 8.55 10.74
C GLY A 96 7.85 8.10 10.64
N LEU A 97 7.59 6.83 10.31
CA LEU A 97 6.24 6.26 10.39
C LEU A 97 5.83 6.10 11.86
N THR A 98 4.54 6.26 12.15
CA THR A 98 4.01 6.19 13.52
C THR A 98 2.65 5.52 13.57
N LEU A 99 2.40 4.67 14.58
CA LEU A 99 1.10 4.11 14.91
C LEU A 99 0.73 4.43 16.36
N ASN A 100 -0.39 5.12 16.60
CA ASN A 100 -0.81 5.58 17.93
C ASN A 100 0.31 6.35 18.67
N GLY A 101 1.09 7.14 17.92
CA GLY A 101 2.25 7.88 18.44
C GLY A 101 3.50 7.03 18.71
N VAL A 102 3.44 5.71 18.50
CA VAL A 102 4.61 4.81 18.63
C VAL A 102 5.43 4.85 17.32
N PRO A 103 6.73 5.23 17.37
CA PRO A 103 7.58 5.28 16.18
C PRO A 103 7.86 3.90 15.57
N GLY A 104 8.07 3.88 14.25
CA GLY A 104 8.59 2.71 13.53
C GLY A 104 7.58 1.59 13.29
N ILE A 105 6.32 1.79 13.67
CA ILE A 105 5.24 0.82 13.45
C ILE A 105 4.24 1.43 12.45
N SER A 106 3.94 0.65 11.42
CA SER A 106 2.67 0.72 10.69
C SER A 106 1.81 -0.46 11.19
N HIS A 107 0.49 -0.31 11.24
CA HIS A 107 -0.48 -1.30 11.73
C HIS A 107 -0.05 -2.76 11.46
N ALA A 108 -0.30 -3.72 12.35
CA ALA A 108 0.22 -5.10 12.21
C ALA A 108 -0.18 -5.80 10.89
N LYS A 109 -1.21 -5.29 10.22
CA LYS A 109 -1.64 -5.68 8.87
C LYS A 109 -1.99 -4.41 8.07
N PRO A 110 -1.00 -3.58 7.69
CA PRO A 110 -1.26 -2.28 7.12
C PRO A 110 -1.46 -2.43 5.62
N ALA A 111 -2.56 -1.91 5.09
CA ALA A 111 -2.61 -1.58 3.68
C ALA A 111 -1.92 -0.22 3.51
N VAL A 112 -0.97 -0.13 2.58
CA VAL A 112 -0.28 1.12 2.25
C VAL A 112 -0.70 1.61 0.88
N ALA A 113 -0.96 2.92 0.79
CA ALA A 113 -1.02 3.61 -0.49
C ALA A 113 0.36 4.17 -0.79
N PHE A 114 0.73 4.20 -2.06
CA PHE A 114 1.99 4.79 -2.49
C PHE A 114 1.80 5.51 -3.82
N ALA A 115 2.33 6.72 -3.95
CA ALA A 115 2.32 7.44 -5.22
C ALA A 115 3.50 8.41 -5.33
N PRO A 116 4.16 8.49 -6.50
CA PRO A 116 5.16 9.51 -6.77
C PRO A 116 4.54 10.85 -7.19
N ARG A 117 5.33 11.92 -7.03
CA ARG A 117 5.06 13.26 -7.57
C ARG A 117 6.36 13.85 -8.12
N SER A 118 6.29 14.49 -9.27
CA SER A 118 7.38 15.33 -9.78
C SER A 118 6.90 16.78 -9.77
N GLN A 119 7.63 17.67 -9.10
CA GLN A 119 7.26 19.08 -9.01
C GLN A 119 8.54 19.93 -8.93
N ASP A 120 8.63 20.97 -9.76
CA ASP A 120 9.70 21.97 -9.73
C ASP A 120 11.13 21.37 -9.78
N GLY A 121 11.31 20.25 -10.47
CA GLY A 121 12.59 19.54 -10.58
C GLY A 121 12.89 18.56 -9.43
N HIS A 122 12.00 18.47 -8.45
CA HIS A 122 12.08 17.54 -7.33
C HIS A 122 11.19 16.31 -7.55
N TYR A 123 11.61 15.18 -7.00
CA TYR A 123 10.88 13.92 -7.05
C TYR A 123 10.52 13.48 -5.64
N TYR A 124 9.23 13.38 -5.35
CA TYR A 124 8.70 13.00 -4.05
C TYR A 124 8.00 11.66 -4.12
N TYR A 125 8.06 10.94 -3.01
CA TYR A 125 7.21 9.80 -2.73
C TYR A 125 6.23 10.15 -1.62
N TYR A 126 4.98 9.74 -1.81
CA TYR A 126 3.94 9.85 -0.81
C TYR A 126 3.47 8.46 -0.39
N MET A 127 3.33 8.25 0.91
CA MET A 127 2.81 7.02 1.50
C MET A 127 1.60 7.36 2.37
N ALA A 128 0.48 6.68 2.16
CA ALA A 128 -0.63 6.73 3.09
C ALA A 128 -0.67 5.43 3.90
N SER A 129 -0.67 5.54 5.22
CA SER A 129 -0.67 4.41 6.14
C SER A 129 -1.59 4.69 7.32
N VAL A 130 -2.18 3.63 7.88
CA VAL A 130 -2.83 3.71 9.20
C VAL A 130 -1.81 4.24 10.22
N CYS A 131 -2.20 5.29 10.92
CA CYS A 131 -1.37 5.94 11.94
C CYS A 131 -2.08 6.08 13.28
N GLU A 132 -3.40 5.93 13.31
CA GLU A 132 -4.17 5.77 14.53
C GLU A 132 -5.12 4.59 14.39
N ALA A 133 -5.21 3.78 15.44
CA ALA A 133 -6.12 2.65 15.55
C ALA A 133 -6.89 2.71 16.87
N TYR A 134 -8.10 2.16 16.92
CA TYR A 134 -8.77 1.93 18.20
C TYR A 134 -7.99 0.89 19.02
N THR A 135 -8.01 1.04 20.34
CA THR A 135 -7.67 -0.04 21.26
C THR A 135 -8.77 -1.09 21.12
N ASP A 136 -8.44 -2.27 20.58
CA ASP A 136 -9.28 -3.47 20.41
C ASP A 136 -10.81 -3.25 20.48
N SER A 137 -11.46 -3.27 19.32
CA SER A 137 -12.91 -3.02 19.19
C SER A 137 -13.77 -4.17 19.73
N PRO A 138 -14.85 -3.90 20.50
CA PRO A 138 -15.89 -4.88 20.86
C PRO A 138 -16.87 -5.18 19.72
N TYR A 139 -16.76 -4.51 18.56
CA TYR A 139 -17.62 -4.73 17.40
C TYR A 139 -17.12 -5.92 16.59
N GLY A 140 -17.47 -7.13 17.04
CA GLY A 140 -17.26 -8.37 16.32
C GLY A 140 -17.64 -9.57 17.19
N PRO A 141 -18.77 -10.26 16.96
CA PRO A 141 -19.22 -11.33 17.85
C PRO A 141 -18.45 -12.66 17.69
N ALA A 142 -17.51 -12.78 16.75
CA ALA A 142 -16.75 -14.03 16.54
C ALA A 142 -15.36 -13.87 15.89
N TYR A 143 -15.00 -12.68 15.43
CA TYR A 143 -13.71 -12.41 14.82
C TYR A 143 -13.24 -11.04 15.32
N PRO A 144 -12.09 -10.94 15.98
CA PRO A 144 -11.54 -9.64 16.29
C PRO A 144 -11.12 -9.06 14.95
N GLU A 145 -11.97 -8.22 14.35
CA GLU A 145 -11.53 -7.36 13.26
C GLU A 145 -10.53 -6.36 13.86
N TRP A 146 -9.27 -6.80 13.85
CA TRP A 146 -8.09 -5.98 14.02
C TRP A 146 -8.06 -4.97 12.86
N GLY A 147 -8.90 -3.93 12.89
CA GLY A 147 -9.18 -3.25 11.62
C GLY A 147 -9.72 -1.84 11.65
N THR A 148 -10.33 -1.38 12.74
CA THR A 148 -10.85 -0.01 12.75
C THR A 148 -9.71 0.98 12.99
N ALA A 149 -9.13 1.48 11.91
CA ALA A 149 -8.23 2.62 11.97
C ALA A 149 -9.06 3.88 12.29
N LYS A 150 -8.57 4.74 13.18
CA LYS A 150 -9.18 6.07 13.41
C LYS A 150 -8.81 7.04 12.30
N GLY A 151 -7.62 6.83 11.72
CA GLY A 151 -7.11 7.71 10.69
C GLY A 151 -5.96 7.10 9.90
N VAL A 152 -5.88 7.56 8.65
CA VAL A 152 -4.76 7.41 7.74
C VAL A 152 -3.93 8.68 7.80
N CYS A 153 -2.62 8.53 7.86
CA CYS A 153 -1.68 9.63 7.75
C CYS A 153 -0.97 9.55 6.42
N LEU A 154 -0.72 10.74 5.87
CA LEU A 154 0.11 10.94 4.71
C LEU A 154 1.53 11.26 5.16
N TYR A 155 2.47 10.54 4.57
CA TYR A 155 3.89 10.75 4.75
C TYR A 155 4.53 11.11 3.41
N ARG A 156 5.57 11.94 3.45
CA ARG A 156 6.37 12.35 2.30
C ARG A 156 7.84 12.07 2.53
N ALA A 157 8.53 11.63 1.48
CA ALA A 157 9.99 11.60 1.40
C ALA A 157 10.43 12.12 0.02
N GLU A 158 11.60 12.75 -0.06
CA GLU A 158 12.15 13.26 -1.31
C GLU A 158 13.27 12.35 -1.81
N GLY A 159 13.23 11.96 -3.09
CA GLY A 159 14.25 11.16 -3.75
C GLY A 159 14.64 9.91 -2.95
N ASP A 160 15.92 9.81 -2.62
CA ASP A 160 16.46 8.64 -1.93
C ASP A 160 16.11 8.55 -0.44
N ASP A 161 15.55 9.61 0.17
CA ASP A 161 15.12 9.60 1.57
C ASP A 161 14.02 8.57 1.83
N ALA A 162 13.23 8.21 0.81
CA ALA A 162 12.24 7.14 0.90
C ALA A 162 12.86 5.78 1.27
N PHE A 163 14.16 5.59 1.00
CA PHE A 163 14.85 4.31 1.18
C PHE A 163 15.89 4.36 2.32
N THR A 164 16.55 5.50 2.50
CA THR A 164 17.65 5.64 3.48
C THR A 164 17.38 6.69 4.56
N GLY A 165 16.40 7.56 4.33
CA GLY A 165 16.10 8.70 5.19
C GLY A 165 14.88 8.48 6.07
N THR A 166 14.21 9.59 6.39
CA THR A 166 13.05 9.62 7.29
C THR A 166 11.84 10.16 6.56
N TRP A 167 10.72 9.45 6.68
CA TRP A 167 9.42 9.92 6.21
C TRP A 167 8.89 11.04 7.10
N THR A 168 8.47 12.13 6.47
CA THR A 168 7.85 13.26 7.18
C THR A 168 6.35 13.12 7.13
N ARG A 169 5.68 13.15 8.29
CA ARG A 169 4.22 13.19 8.38
C ARG A 169 3.74 14.58 7.95
N VAL A 170 2.82 14.62 6.97
CA VAL A 170 2.44 15.88 6.32
C VAL A 170 0.94 16.16 6.28
N LEU A 171 0.10 15.13 6.46
CA LEU A 171 -1.35 15.29 6.57
C LEU A 171 -1.94 14.16 7.40
N ASP A 172 -3.01 14.48 8.13
CA ASP A 172 -3.80 13.54 8.91
C ASP A 172 -5.23 13.52 8.38
N SER A 173 -5.79 12.32 8.16
CA SER A 173 -7.23 12.22 8.00
C SER A 173 -7.89 12.40 9.37
N ALA A 174 -8.64 13.49 9.57
CA ALA A 174 -9.62 13.55 10.63
C ALA A 174 -10.90 12.90 10.11
N HIS A 175 -11.21 11.68 10.58
CA HIS A 175 -12.41 10.97 10.11
C HIS A 175 -13.31 10.52 11.25
N ILE A 176 -14.61 10.67 11.06
CA ILE A 176 -15.64 10.37 12.08
C ILE A 176 -15.97 8.88 12.09
N LYS A 177 -15.99 8.24 10.91
CA LYS A 177 -16.19 6.79 10.78
C LYS A 177 -14.84 6.07 10.85
N PRO A 178 -14.79 4.88 11.46
CA PRO A 178 -13.67 3.98 11.29
C PRO A 178 -13.25 3.83 9.82
N VAL A 179 -11.95 3.86 9.61
CA VAL A 179 -11.31 3.56 8.34
C VAL A 179 -11.11 2.06 8.24
N GLU A 180 -11.58 1.50 7.15
CA GLU A 180 -11.38 0.12 6.74
C GLU A 180 -10.24 0.07 5.72
N VAL A 181 -9.33 -0.87 5.94
CA VAL A 181 -7.93 -0.76 5.51
C VAL A 181 -7.70 -1.09 4.04
N GLU A 182 -7.66 -0.06 3.18
CA GLU A 182 -7.08 -0.06 1.82
C GLU A 182 -6.94 1.39 1.31
N PRO A 183 -5.98 2.19 1.79
CA PRO A 183 -5.82 3.55 1.29
C PRO A 183 -5.29 3.52 -0.15
N GLY A 184 -5.76 4.46 -0.96
CA GLY A 184 -5.34 4.67 -2.35
C GLY A 184 -5.31 6.15 -2.69
N PHE A 185 -4.42 6.55 -3.61
CA PHE A 185 -4.38 7.93 -4.09
C PHE A 185 -5.18 8.09 -5.39
N LEU A 186 -5.81 9.25 -5.57
CA LEU A 186 -6.15 9.68 -6.92
C LEU A 186 -4.86 10.04 -7.65
N THR A 187 -4.61 9.37 -8.77
CA THR A 187 -3.41 9.55 -9.59
C THR A 187 -3.82 9.77 -11.04
N ASN A 188 -2.88 10.26 -11.85
CA ASN A 188 -3.05 10.22 -13.30
C ASN A 188 -2.85 8.82 -13.86
N ILE A 189 -2.97 8.70 -15.18
CA ILE A 189 -2.86 7.42 -15.89
C ILE A 189 -1.51 6.72 -15.71
N TYR A 190 -0.47 7.44 -15.28
CA TYR A 190 0.86 6.90 -15.03
C TYR A 190 1.10 6.56 -13.55
N GLY A 191 0.13 6.82 -12.68
CA GLY A 191 0.22 6.60 -11.23
C GLY A 191 0.85 7.77 -10.46
N TYR A 192 1.04 8.93 -11.08
CA TYR A 192 1.59 10.11 -10.43
C TYR A 192 0.51 11.00 -9.79
N LEU A 193 0.86 11.65 -8.69
CA LEU A 193 0.09 12.73 -8.09
C LEU A 193 0.31 14.03 -8.87
N ASP A 194 -0.65 14.42 -9.70
CA ASP A 194 -0.58 15.63 -10.54
C ASP A 194 -1.73 16.62 -10.30
N GLN A 195 -2.59 16.31 -9.34
CA GLN A 195 -3.70 17.18 -8.97
C GLN A 195 -3.18 18.37 -8.15
N SER A 196 -4.01 19.42 -8.03
CA SER A 196 -3.70 20.60 -7.21
C SER A 196 -3.68 20.30 -5.70
N LYS A 197 -4.37 19.24 -5.28
CA LYS A 197 -4.45 18.77 -3.90
C LYS A 197 -4.15 17.28 -3.82
N VAL A 198 -3.64 16.83 -2.68
CA VAL A 198 -3.51 15.41 -2.41
C VAL A 198 -4.84 14.87 -1.94
N ARG A 199 -5.26 13.74 -2.50
CA ARG A 199 -6.52 13.09 -2.14
C ARG A 199 -6.30 11.60 -1.92
N VAL A 200 -6.65 11.15 -0.71
CA VAL A 200 -6.54 9.76 -0.28
C VAL A 200 -7.94 9.20 -0.13
N TYR A 201 -8.20 8.06 -0.76
CA TYR A 201 -9.43 7.30 -0.71
C TYR A 201 -9.20 6.06 0.15
N TYR A 202 -10.24 5.61 0.84
CA TYR A 202 -10.18 4.40 1.67
C TYR A 202 -11.59 3.88 1.92
N GLY A 203 -11.69 2.60 2.24
CA GLY A 203 -12.93 2.04 2.80
C GLY A 203 -13.22 2.70 4.15
N CYS A 204 -14.48 2.92 4.45
CA CYS A 204 -14.90 3.39 5.76
C CYS A 204 -16.23 2.76 6.12
N SER A 205 -16.37 2.40 7.38
CA SER A 205 -17.58 1.77 7.89
C SER A 205 -17.74 2.09 9.38
N GLY A 206 -18.92 1.83 9.93
CA GLY A 206 -19.11 1.76 11.39
C GLY A 206 -19.22 0.32 11.91
N SER A 207 -19.10 -0.66 11.02
CA SER A 207 -19.34 -2.06 11.28
C SER A 207 -18.48 -2.85 10.30
N GLY A 208 -17.55 -3.63 10.81
CA GLY A 208 -16.59 -4.44 10.05
C GLY A 208 -17.08 -5.23 8.83
N ASP A 209 -18.40 -5.36 8.67
CA ASP A 209 -19.07 -5.92 7.50
C ASP A 209 -18.77 -5.13 6.20
N PRO A 210 -18.09 -5.75 5.21
CA PRO A 210 -17.81 -5.16 3.90
C PRO A 210 -19.04 -4.69 3.13
N ASN A 211 -20.22 -5.27 3.38
CA ASN A 211 -21.47 -4.85 2.72
C ASN A 211 -21.95 -3.46 3.17
N THR A 212 -21.39 -2.95 4.27
CA THR A 212 -21.70 -1.63 4.81
C THR A 212 -20.62 -0.61 4.50
N TRP A 213 -19.54 -1.01 3.82
CA TRP A 213 -18.45 -0.12 3.51
C TRP A 213 -18.86 0.93 2.48
N GLU A 214 -18.43 2.15 2.74
CA GLU A 214 -18.49 3.26 1.81
C GLU A 214 -17.07 3.62 1.37
N ILE A 215 -16.96 4.30 0.22
CA ILE A 215 -15.70 4.94 -0.17
C ILE A 215 -15.67 6.32 0.50
N CYS A 216 -14.78 6.49 1.46
CA CYS A 216 -14.45 7.77 2.05
C CYS A 216 -13.18 8.37 1.41
N TRP A 217 -12.98 9.66 1.64
CA TRP A 217 -11.77 10.34 1.22
C TRP A 217 -11.37 11.46 2.18
N SER A 218 -10.07 11.77 2.19
CA SER A 218 -9.49 12.96 2.79
C SER A 218 -8.74 13.75 1.72
N GLU A 219 -8.75 15.08 1.86
CA GLU A 219 -8.11 16.02 0.94
C GLU A 219 -7.28 17.04 1.73
N GLY A 220 -6.13 17.43 1.17
CA GLY A 220 -5.39 18.59 1.66
C GLY A 220 -4.43 19.15 0.62
N ASP A 221 -3.78 20.25 0.97
CA ASP A 221 -2.77 20.87 0.11
C ASP A 221 -1.45 20.07 0.16
N TYR A 222 -0.66 20.19 -0.90
CA TYR A 222 0.70 19.67 -0.86
C TYR A 222 1.54 20.50 0.11
N PRO A 223 2.41 19.87 0.91
CA PRO A 223 3.23 20.55 1.90
C PRO A 223 4.46 21.22 1.28
#